data_AF-A0A3Q0J913-F1
#
_entry.id   AF-A0A3Q0J913-F1
#
_cell.length_a   1.000
_cell.length_b   1.000
_cell.length_c   1.000
_cell.angle_alpha   90.00
_cell.angle_beta   90.00
_cell.angle_gamma   90.00
#
_symmetry.space_group_name_H-M   'P 1'
#
loop_
_entity.id
_entity.type
_entity.pdbx_description
1 polymer ?
#
loop_
_entity_poly.entity_id
_entity_poly.type
_entity_poly.pdbx_seq_one_letter_code
_entity_poly.pdbx_strand_id
1 'polypeptide(L)'
;MSECFSHRGFTAGSQVFIFYGIRRNADFLVHSGFFYPDNQSDGVKILLGISKSDPYYDIRTQLLNRIRISSTSDFVLSRAPDCGLEGPLLAFLRVFNMTKVNRIRISSTSDFILSRAPDCGLEGPLLAFLRVFNMTK
;
A
#
# COMPACT_ATOMS: atom_id res chain seq x y z
N MET A 1 -27.89 14.58 -19.10
CA MET A 1 -27.18 15.88 -19.09
C MET A 1 -26.07 15.76 -18.06
N SER A 2 -24.85 16.21 -18.37
CA SER A 2 -23.72 16.21 -17.43
C SER A 2 -23.50 17.64 -16.95
N GLU A 3 -23.57 17.84 -15.64
CA GLU A 3 -23.33 19.12 -14.98
C GLU A 3 -21.96 19.05 -14.28
N CYS A 4 -21.19 20.15 -14.34
CA CYS A 4 -19.86 20.23 -13.74
C CYS A 4 -19.78 21.47 -12.85
N PHE A 5 -19.51 21.27 -11.57
CA PHE A 5 -19.31 22.34 -10.60
C PHE A 5 -17.82 22.62 -10.41
N SER A 6 -17.48 23.88 -10.13
CA SER A 6 -16.09 24.28 -9.93
C SER A 6 -15.53 23.68 -8.63
N HIS A 7 -14.42 22.96 -8.73
CA HIS A 7 -13.74 22.38 -7.56
C HIS A 7 -13.18 23.45 -6.60
N ARG A 8 -12.89 24.65 -7.12
CA ARG A 8 -12.40 25.82 -6.37
C ARG A 8 -12.84 27.12 -7.06
N GLY A 9 -12.63 28.26 -6.41
CA GLY A 9 -12.81 29.57 -7.04
C GLY A 9 -11.77 29.81 -8.15
N PHE A 10 -12.21 30.36 -9.28
CA PHE A 10 -11.35 30.74 -10.40
C PHE A 10 -11.49 32.25 -10.67
N THR A 11 -10.40 32.91 -11.00
CA THR A 11 -10.39 34.31 -11.43
C THR A 11 -10.55 34.41 -12.95
N ALA A 12 -11.07 35.53 -13.44
CA ALA A 12 -11.18 35.76 -14.88
C ALA A 12 -9.80 35.68 -15.56
N GLY A 13 -9.71 34.93 -16.67
CA GLY A 13 -8.46 34.68 -17.39
C GLY A 13 -7.62 33.51 -16.85
N SER A 14 -8.00 32.88 -15.74
CA SER A 14 -7.31 31.68 -15.23
C SER A 14 -7.81 30.40 -15.89
N GLN A 15 -6.93 29.40 -16.01
CA GLN A 15 -7.30 28.08 -16.52
C GLN A 15 -8.16 27.32 -15.51
N VAL A 16 -9.29 26.81 -15.99
CA VAL A 16 -10.18 25.94 -15.22
C VAL A 16 -9.68 24.49 -15.32
N PHE A 17 -9.45 23.86 -14.17
CA PHE A 17 -9.04 22.47 -14.06
C PHE A 17 -10.15 21.62 -13.45
N ILE A 18 -10.21 20.34 -13.84
CA ILE A 18 -11.09 19.32 -13.26
C ILE A 18 -10.24 18.20 -12.65
N PHE A 19 -10.83 17.45 -11.71
CA PHE A 19 -10.19 16.26 -11.13
C PHE A 19 -10.54 15.01 -11.97
N TYR A 20 -9.53 14.36 -12.52
CA TYR A 20 -9.68 13.20 -13.43
C TYR A 20 -9.94 11.87 -12.68
N GLY A 21 -10.03 11.93 -11.36
CA GLY A 21 -10.16 10.78 -10.48
C GLY A 21 -8.85 10.34 -9.84
N ILE A 22 -8.96 9.39 -8.92
CA ILE A 22 -7.83 8.79 -8.20
C ILE A 22 -7.11 7.83 -9.15
N ARG A 23 -6.06 8.31 -9.83
CA ARG A 23 -5.27 7.55 -10.81
C ARG A 23 -3.78 7.76 -10.59
N ARG A 24 -2.99 6.72 -10.88
CA ARG A 24 -1.53 6.78 -10.77
C ARG A 24 -0.94 7.43 -12.02
N ASN A 25 0.31 7.88 -11.94
CA ASN A 25 0.98 8.45 -13.10
C ASN A 25 1.21 7.42 -14.21
N ALA A 26 1.40 6.14 -13.86
CA ALA A 26 1.42 5.06 -14.85
C ALA A 26 0.10 5.01 -15.66
N ASP A 27 -1.04 5.15 -14.98
CA ASP A 27 -2.36 5.14 -15.62
C ASP A 27 -2.58 6.42 -16.45
N PHE A 28 -2.18 7.59 -15.94
CA PHE A 28 -2.25 8.85 -16.69
C PHE A 28 -1.38 8.83 -17.94
N LEU A 29 -0.17 8.28 -17.86
CA LEU A 29 0.74 8.23 -19.00
C LEU A 29 0.19 7.30 -20.09
N VAL A 30 -0.24 6.09 -19.71
CA VAL A 30 -0.70 5.07 -20.66
C VAL A 30 -2.07 5.39 -21.24
N HIS A 31 -3.01 5.88 -20.43
CA HIS A 31 -4.40 6.06 -20.86
C HIS A 31 -4.79 7.50 -21.17
N SER A 32 -4.03 8.49 -20.68
CA SER A 32 -4.32 9.91 -20.87
C SER A 32 -3.20 10.67 -21.60
N GLY A 33 -2.03 10.07 -21.80
CA GLY A 33 -0.93 10.66 -22.56
C GLY A 33 -0.17 11.77 -21.84
N PHE A 34 -0.30 11.88 -20.52
CA PHE A 34 0.42 12.90 -19.74
C PHE A 34 0.93 12.37 -18.40
N PHE A 35 1.87 13.10 -17.81
CA PHE A 35 2.42 12.82 -16.49
C PHE A 35 2.11 14.00 -15.56
N TYR A 36 1.66 13.71 -14.33
CA TYR A 36 1.36 14.75 -13.32
C TYR A 36 2.40 14.72 -12.19
N PRO A 37 3.33 15.70 -12.13
CA PRO A 37 4.46 15.65 -11.19
C PRO A 37 4.06 15.56 -9.72
N ASP A 38 3.01 16.29 -9.33
CA ASP A 38 2.57 16.40 -7.92
C ASP A 38 1.36 15.50 -7.63
N ASN A 39 1.34 14.31 -8.24
CA ASN A 39 0.25 13.36 -8.04
C ASN A 39 0.34 12.67 -6.67
N GLN A 40 -0.52 13.09 -5.75
CA GLN A 40 -0.63 12.50 -4.41
C GLN A 40 -1.15 11.05 -4.40
N SER A 41 -1.80 10.63 -5.48
CA SER A 41 -2.30 9.26 -5.66
C SER A 41 -1.30 8.35 -6.39
N ASP A 42 -0.07 8.81 -6.62
CA ASP A 42 0.94 8.03 -7.32
C ASP A 42 1.55 6.93 -6.44
N GLY A 43 1.96 5.86 -7.10
CA GLY A 43 2.55 4.70 -6.45
C GLY A 43 2.91 3.59 -7.41
N VAL A 44 3.67 2.63 -6.92
CA VAL A 44 4.12 1.46 -7.69
C VAL A 44 3.44 0.20 -7.16
N LYS A 45 3.09 -0.71 -8.08
CA LYS A 45 2.59 -2.03 -7.72
C LYS A 45 3.76 -2.95 -7.40
N ILE A 46 3.67 -3.68 -6.30
CA ILE A 46 4.62 -4.71 -5.89
C ILE A 46 3.88 -6.03 -5.70
N LEU A 47 4.44 -7.11 -6.22
CA LEU A 47 3.93 -8.46 -6.00
C LEU A 47 4.67 -9.06 -4.81
N LEU A 48 3.93 -9.41 -3.75
CA LEU A 48 4.50 -10.09 -2.59
C LEU A 48 3.82 -11.43 -2.38
N GLY A 49 4.62 -12.42 -1.97
CA GLY A 49 4.12 -13.76 -1.67
C GLY A 49 4.95 -14.45 -0.59
N ILE A 50 4.32 -15.43 0.08
CA ILE A 50 5.01 -16.31 1.01
C ILE A 50 5.62 -17.46 0.22
N SER A 51 6.93 -17.67 0.35
CA SER A 51 7.61 -18.78 -0.32
C SER A 51 7.13 -20.12 0.21
N LYS A 52 6.93 -21.10 -0.69
CA LYS A 52 6.61 -22.49 -0.30
C LYS A 52 7.74 -23.17 0.49
N SER A 53 8.98 -22.66 0.39
CA SER A 53 10.12 -23.13 1.17
C SER A 53 10.15 -22.60 2.61
N ASP A 54 9.22 -21.72 2.97
CA ASP A 54 9.12 -21.16 4.31
C ASP A 54 8.67 -22.23 5.32
N PRO A 55 9.43 -22.50 6.39
CA PRO A 55 9.04 -23.46 7.43
C PRO A 55 7.68 -23.19 8.09
N TYR A 56 7.19 -21.94 7.99
CA TYR A 56 5.92 -21.49 8.54
C TYR A 56 4.85 -21.23 7.47
N TYR A 57 5.06 -21.69 6.22
CA TYR A 57 4.17 -21.44 5.09
C TYR A 57 2.70 -21.71 5.42
N ASP A 58 2.38 -22.89 5.97
CA ASP A 58 1.00 -23.28 6.26
C ASP A 58 0.34 -22.37 7.29
N ILE A 59 1.06 -22.05 8.36
CA ILE A 59 0.55 -21.21 9.45
C ILE A 59 0.34 -19.77 8.96
N ARG A 60 1.30 -19.22 8.22
CA ARG A 60 1.22 -17.85 7.70
C ARG A 60 0.11 -17.73 6.66
N THR A 61 -0.02 -18.71 5.77
CA THR A 61 -1.11 -18.76 4.78
C THR A 61 -2.48 -18.87 5.45
N GLN A 62 -2.63 -19.72 6.47
CA GLN A 62 -3.86 -19.80 7.25
C GLN A 62 -4.20 -18.47 7.94
N LEU A 63 -3.21 -17.77 8.48
CA LEU A 63 -3.41 -16.48 9.13
C LEU A 63 -3.83 -15.40 8.12
N LEU A 64 -3.17 -15.33 6.96
CA LEU A 64 -3.54 -14.43 5.87
C LEU A 64 -4.97 -14.70 5.37
N ASN A 65 -5.35 -15.97 5.21
CA ASN A 65 -6.70 -16.36 4.79
C ASN A 65 -7.77 -15.89 5.79
N ARG A 66 -7.48 -15.92 7.10
CA ARG A 66 -8.42 -15.41 8.13
C ARG A 66 -8.68 -13.91 8.01
N ILE A 67 -7.69 -13.15 7.56
CA ILE A 67 -7.82 -11.70 7.31
C ILE A 67 -8.15 -11.37 5.85
N ARG A 68 -8.54 -12.39 5.06
CA ARG A 68 -8.92 -12.26 3.64
C ARG A 68 -7.82 -11.68 2.74
N ILE A 69 -6.57 -11.96 3.06
CA ILE A 69 -5.41 -11.64 2.21
C ILE A 69 -4.90 -12.94 1.59
N SER A 70 -4.62 -12.93 0.29
CA SER A 70 -4.05 -14.11 -0.40
C SER A 70 -2.57 -14.26 -0.05
N SER A 71 -2.08 -15.51 -0.02
CA SER A 71 -0.65 -15.81 0.21
C SER A 71 0.28 -15.24 -0.85
N THR A 72 -0.27 -14.84 -2.01
CA THR A 72 0.39 -14.03 -3.04
C THR A 72 -0.60 -12.97 -3.52
N SER A 73 -0.21 -11.69 -3.41
CA SER A 73 -1.08 -10.55 -3.74
C SER A 73 -0.28 -9.38 -4.30
N ASP A 74 -0.91 -8.58 -5.16
CA ASP A 74 -0.40 -7.27 -5.56
C ASP A 74 -0.74 -6.24 -4.48
N PHE A 75 0.26 -5.43 -4.12
CA PHE A 75 0.12 -4.31 -3.19
C PHE A 75 0.61 -3.03 -3.85
N VAL A 76 0.19 -1.87 -3.33
CA VAL A 76 0.60 -0.57 -3.84
C VAL A 76 1.48 0.13 -2.82
N LEU A 77 2.68 0.52 -3.25
CA LEU A 77 3.54 1.44 -2.50
C LEU A 77 3.26 2.85 -2.98
N SER A 78 2.51 3.59 -2.18
CA SER A 78 2.16 4.99 -2.46
C SER A 78 3.27 5.94 -2.00
N ARG A 79 3.40 7.08 -2.70
CA ARG A 79 4.40 8.12 -2.36
C ARG A 79 4.06 8.94 -1.10
N ALA A 80 2.83 8.85 -0.61
CA ALA A 80 2.28 9.77 0.40
C ALA A 80 3.20 9.89 1.65
N PRO A 81 3.67 11.11 1.99
CA PRO A 81 4.63 11.32 3.08
C PRO A 81 4.05 11.06 4.48
N ASP A 82 2.73 11.20 4.65
CA ASP A 82 2.08 11.23 5.97
C ASP A 82 1.15 10.05 6.27
N CYS A 83 1.01 9.10 5.34
CA CYS A 83 0.09 7.99 5.52
C CYS A 83 0.83 6.68 5.32
N GLY A 84 1.09 6.01 6.45
CA GLY A 84 1.69 4.68 6.50
C GLY A 84 1.03 3.72 5.51
N LEU A 85 1.83 2.74 5.09
CA LEU A 85 1.45 1.64 4.20
C LEU A 85 -0.03 1.23 4.33
N GLU A 86 -0.65 0.89 3.19
CA GLU A 86 -2.03 0.42 3.17
C GLU A 86 -2.24 -0.73 4.18
N GLY A 87 -3.36 -0.70 4.90
CA GLY A 87 -3.68 -1.68 5.95
C GLY A 87 -3.45 -3.14 5.53
N PRO A 88 -3.87 -3.59 4.33
CA PRO A 88 -3.58 -4.92 3.83
C PRO A 88 -2.09 -5.23 3.67
N LEU A 89 -1.30 -4.28 3.16
CA LEU A 89 0.15 -4.45 3.02
C LEU A 89 0.83 -4.53 4.39
N LEU A 90 0.44 -3.69 5.35
CA LEU A 90 0.94 -3.79 6.73
C LEU A 90 0.60 -5.13 7.37
N ALA A 91 -0.64 -5.58 7.21
CA ALA A 91 -1.08 -6.86 7.75
C ALA A 91 -0.27 -8.02 7.14
N PHE A 92 -0.07 -8.00 5.82
CA PHE A 92 0.76 -8.97 5.12
C PHE A 92 2.20 -8.98 5.65
N LEU A 93 2.84 -7.80 5.76
CA LEU A 93 4.22 -7.68 6.26
C LEU A 93 4.36 -8.12 7.72
N ARG A 94 3.34 -7.89 8.55
CA ARG A 94 3.30 -8.36 9.94
C ARG A 94 3.24 -9.89 10.02
N VAL A 95 2.41 -10.52 9.19
CA VAL A 95 2.34 -11.98 9.11
C VAL A 95 3.63 -12.56 8.53
N PHE A 96 4.20 -11.91 7.51
CA PHE A 96 5.46 -12.30 6.90
C PHE A 96 6.64 -12.26 7.91
N ASN A 97 6.71 -11.25 8.76
CA ASN A 97 7.78 -11.12 9.76
C ASN A 97 7.48 -11.83 11.09
N MET A 98 6.41 -12.62 11.15
CA MET A 98 5.99 -13.28 12.38
C MET A 98 6.95 -14.41 12.77
N THR A 99 7.42 -14.40 14.02
CA THR A 99 8.20 -15.49 14.65
C THR A 99 7.32 -16.34 15.57
N LYS A 100 7.79 -17.54 15.97
CA LYS A 100 7.06 -18.45 16.88
C LYS A 100 6.60 -17.77 18.18
N VAL A 101 7.37 -16.83 18.73
CA VAL A 101 7.09 -16.14 20.00
C VAL A 101 5.94 -15.14 19.90
N ASN A 102 5.75 -14.50 18.73
CA ASN A 102 4.65 -13.55 18.51
C ASN A 102 3.29 -14.21 18.22
N ARG A 103 3.19 -15.55 18.25
CA ARG A 103 1.96 -16.33 17.97
C ARG A 103 0.77 -16.03 18.89
N ILE A 104 1.00 -15.57 20.11
CA ILE A 104 -0.03 -15.57 21.16
C ILE A 104 -0.93 -14.32 21.11
N ARG A 105 -0.59 -13.28 20.35
CA ARG A 105 -1.32 -12.00 20.39
C ARG A 105 -2.29 -11.74 19.23
N ILE A 106 -2.25 -12.51 18.14
CA ILE A 106 -3.11 -12.28 16.96
C ILE A 106 -4.43 -13.09 17.05
N SER A 107 -4.54 -14.03 18.00
CA SER A 107 -5.75 -14.85 18.18
C SER A 107 -6.92 -14.11 18.81
N SER A 108 -6.63 -13.02 19.53
CA SER A 108 -7.64 -12.07 19.99
C SER A 108 -7.33 -10.74 19.34
N THR A 109 -8.40 -9.99 19.10
CA THR A 109 -8.36 -8.56 18.85
C THR A 109 -8.12 -8.14 17.39
N SER A 110 -9.26 -7.90 16.74
CA SER A 110 -9.48 -6.98 15.62
C SER A 110 -8.80 -5.61 15.77
N ASP A 111 -8.32 -5.25 16.97
CA ASP A 111 -7.75 -3.95 17.31
C ASP A 111 -6.26 -3.80 16.94
N PHE A 112 -5.48 -4.89 16.82
CA PHE A 112 -4.05 -4.76 16.53
C PHE A 112 -3.76 -4.57 15.04
N ILE A 113 -4.57 -5.14 14.14
CA ILE A 113 -4.35 -5.05 12.68
C ILE A 113 -4.64 -3.64 12.15
N LEU A 114 -5.49 -2.87 12.84
CA LEU A 114 -5.92 -1.53 12.46
C LEU A 114 -5.24 -0.40 13.23
N SER A 115 -4.33 -0.69 14.17
CA SER A 115 -3.54 0.37 14.80
C SER A 115 -2.61 0.98 13.76
N ARG A 116 -3.09 2.08 13.18
CA ARG A 116 -2.30 3.08 12.46
C ARG A 116 -1.07 3.33 13.33
N ALA A 117 0.12 3.00 12.85
CA ALA A 117 1.34 3.35 13.56
C ALA A 117 1.32 4.88 13.75
N PRO A 118 1.37 5.41 14.99
CA PRO A 118 1.30 6.85 15.20
C PRO A 118 2.52 7.58 14.66
N ASP A 119 3.61 6.87 14.43
CA ASP A 119 4.88 7.48 14.04
C ASP A 119 5.26 6.98 12.64
N CYS A 120 4.88 7.75 11.63
CA CYS A 120 5.37 7.62 10.27
C CYS A 120 6.84 8.08 10.21
N GLY A 121 7.72 7.26 10.77
CA GLY A 121 9.11 7.18 10.37
C GLY A 121 9.27 5.88 9.56
N LEU A 122 9.69 5.97 8.30
CA LEU A 122 10.00 4.82 7.45
C LEU A 122 11.29 4.08 7.90
N GLU A 123 11.63 4.12 9.18
CA GLU A 123 12.86 3.56 9.74
C GLU A 123 12.59 2.16 10.29
N GLY A 124 13.22 1.16 9.69
CA GLY A 124 13.32 -0.21 10.23
C GLY A 124 12.77 -1.29 9.29
N PRO A 125 11.56 -1.83 9.54
CA PRO A 125 11.17 -3.13 9.01
C PRO A 125 10.94 -3.16 7.49
N LEU A 126 10.46 -2.07 6.89
CA LEU A 126 10.28 -1.99 5.44
C LEU A 126 11.59 -1.75 4.70
N LEU A 127 12.48 -0.87 5.20
CA LEU A 127 13.81 -0.70 4.63
C LEU A 127 14.64 -1.97 4.78
N ALA A 128 14.54 -2.69 5.90
CA ALA A 128 15.15 -4.00 6.08
C ALA A 128 14.57 -5.02 5.09
N PHE A 129 13.24 -5.06 4.92
CA PHE A 129 12.57 -5.96 3.98
C PHE A 129 12.93 -5.64 2.53
N LEU A 130 12.93 -4.37 2.13
CA LEU A 130 13.34 -3.92 0.80
C LEU A 130 14.84 -4.11 0.56
N ARG A 131 15.70 -4.02 1.59
CA ARG A 131 17.13 -4.40 1.49
C ARG A 131 17.32 -5.90 1.31
N VAL A 132 16.50 -6.73 1.96
CA VAL A 132 16.49 -8.19 1.75
C VAL A 132 15.97 -8.55 0.36
N PHE A 133 15.01 -7.80 -0.18
CA PHE A 133 14.50 -7.98 -1.54
C PHE A 133 15.41 -7.37 -2.62
N ASN A 134 16.17 -6.31 -2.33
CA ASN A 134 17.20 -5.73 -3.21
C ASN A 134 18.53 -6.51 -3.16
N MET A 135 18.47 -7.85 -3.08
CA MET A 135 19.58 -8.66 -3.52
C MET A 135 19.30 -9.17 -4.94
N THR A 136 20.19 -8.77 -5.86
CA THR A 136 20.32 -9.11 -7.29
C THR A 136 19.43 -8.25 -8.20
N LYS A 137 19.97 -7.32 -9.01
CA LYS A 137 21.23 -7.31 -9.78
C LYS A 137 21.89 -5.92 -9.77
#